data_AF-A0A8T1TKA0-F1
#
_entry.id   AF-A0A8T1TKA0-F1
#
_cell.length_a   1.000
_cell.length_b   1.000
_cell.length_c   1.000
_cell.angle_alpha   90.00
_cell.angle_beta   90.00
_cell.angle_gamma   90.00
#
_symmetry.space_group_name_H-M   'P 1'
#
loop_
_entity.id
_entity.type
_entity.pdbx_description
1 polymer ?
#
loop_
_entity_poly.entity_id
_entity_poly.type
_entity_poly.pdbx_seq_one_letter_code
_entity_poly.pdbx_strand_id
1 'polypeptide(L)' 'MARTSQRQYSQDLHRRVIKKWTAGMSERKIGHLDMPRVSVQTIIRFEKKHDHVNLKPRPGRPRCTDLRHD' A
#
# COMPACT_ATOMS: atom_id res chain seq x y z
N MET A 1 23.76 13.92 -2.41
CA MET A 1 22.52 13.51 -3.10
C MET A 1 21.55 12.92 -2.07
N ALA A 2 20.49 13.66 -1.70
CA ALA A 2 19.50 13.15 -0.76
C ALA A 2 18.79 11.95 -1.42
N ARG A 3 18.84 10.77 -0.80
CA ARG A 3 18.00 9.64 -1.20
C ARG A 3 16.56 10.11 -1.03
N THR A 4 15.89 10.49 -2.11
CA THR A 4 14.46 10.80 -2.08
C THR A 4 13.80 9.57 -1.49
N SER A 5 13.30 9.68 -0.24
CA SER A 5 12.62 8.59 0.43
C SER A 5 11.57 8.08 -0.54
N GLN A 6 11.74 6.88 -1.10
CA GLN A 6 10.81 6.25 -2.03
C GLN A 6 9.40 6.55 -1.52
N ARG A 7 8.60 7.28 -2.31
CA ARG A 7 7.23 7.66 -1.96
C ARG A 7 6.47 6.36 -1.75
N GLN A 8 6.37 5.93 -0.51
CA GLN A 8 5.56 4.77 -0.14
C GLN A 8 4.11 5.11 -0.49
N TYR A 9 3.46 4.22 -1.22
CA TYR A 9 2.06 4.38 -1.58
C TYR A 9 1.19 4.64 -0.35
N SER A 10 0.12 5.42 -0.53
CA SER A 10 -0.81 5.76 0.55
C SER A 10 -1.37 4.51 1.23
N GLN A 11 -1.75 4.64 2.50
CA GLN A 11 -2.28 3.51 3.28
C GLN A 11 -3.56 2.94 2.65
N ASP A 12 -4.37 3.77 1.99
CA ASP A 12 -5.55 3.33 1.25
C ASP A 12 -5.21 2.44 0.06
N LEU A 13 -4.11 2.74 -0.64
CA LEU A 13 -3.65 1.91 -1.76
C LEU A 13 -3.18 0.55 -1.25
N HIS A 14 -2.47 0.50 -0.12
CA HIS A 14 -2.12 -0.77 0.52
C HIS A 14 -3.37 -1.56 0.92
N ARG A 15 -4.34 -0.92 1.57
CA ARG A 15 -5.61 -1.56 1.96
C ARG A 15 -6.38 -2.09 0.76
N ARG A 16 -6.44 -1.32 -0.33
CA ARG A 16 -7.12 -1.72 -1.58
C ARG A 16 -6.41 -2.92 -2.23
N VAL A 17 -5.09 -2.93 -2.26
CA VAL A 17 -4.29 -4.06 -2.76
C VAL A 17 -4.54 -5.31 -1.92
N ILE A 18 -4.47 -5.23 -0.59
CA ILE A 18 -4.71 -6.38 0.28
C ILE A 18 -6.15 -6.87 0.19
N LYS A 19 -7.16 -5.98 0.17
CA LYS A 19 -8.57 -6.36 -0.02
C LYS A 19 -8.80 -7.13 -1.33
N LYS A 20 -8.13 -6.73 -2.41
CA LYS A 20 -8.23 -7.44 -3.70
C LYS A 20 -7.47 -8.77 -3.68
N TRP A 21 -6.32 -8.81 -3.00
CA TRP A 21 -5.53 -10.02 -2.84
C TRP A 21 -6.25 -11.08 -1.98
N THR A 22 -6.86 -10.68 -0.86
CA THR A 22 -7.66 -11.58 -0.02
C THR A 22 -8.92 -12.07 -0.72
N ALA A 23 -9.47 -11.30 -1.67
CA ALA A 23 -10.53 -11.74 -2.58
C ALA A 23 -10.06 -12.76 -3.65
N GLY A 24 -8.80 -13.21 -3.62
CA GLY A 24 -8.26 -14.21 -4.54
C GLY A 24 -7.83 -13.67 -5.91
N MET A 25 -7.76 -12.35 -6.10
CA MET A 25 -7.26 -11.80 -7.36
C MET A 25 -5.75 -12.00 -7.51
N SER A 26 -5.33 -12.36 -8.72
CA SER A 26 -3.91 -12.47 -9.05
C SER A 26 -3.23 -11.09 -9.07
N GLU A 27 -1.95 -11.05 -8.69
CA GLU A 27 -1.13 -9.83 -8.66
C GLU A 27 -1.18 -9.04 -9.98
N ARG A 28 -1.25 -9.76 -11.11
CA ARG A 28 -1.35 -9.18 -12.46
C ARG A 28 -2.66 -8.41 -12.67
N LYS A 29 -3.77 -8.89 -12.11
CA LYS A 29 -5.06 -8.20 -12.12
C LYS A 29 -5.10 -7.03 -11.15
N ILE A 30 -4.37 -7.11 -10.03
CA ILE A 30 -4.26 -6.04 -9.04
C ILE A 30 -3.44 -4.87 -9.59
N GLY A 31 -2.38 -5.15 -10.36
CA GLY A 31 -1.51 -4.14 -10.99
C GLY A 31 -2.21 -3.16 -11.95
N HIS A 32 -3.44 -3.45 -12.38
CA HIS A 32 -4.29 -2.50 -13.11
C HIS A 32 -4.68 -1.25 -12.30
N LEU A 33 -4.34 -1.19 -11.01
CA LEU A 33 -4.56 -0.04 -10.12
C LEU A 33 -3.51 1.08 -10.28
N ASP A 34 -2.97 1.30 -11.49
CA ASP A 34 -1.86 2.25 -11.73
C ASP A 34 -0.66 2.05 -10.80
N MET A 35 -0.41 0.78 -10.43
CA MET A 35 0.66 0.41 -9.51
C MET A 35 1.60 -0.61 -10.16
N PRO A 36 2.93 -0.41 -10.11
CA PRO A 36 3.89 -1.39 -10.59
C PRO A 36 3.70 -2.72 -9.89
N ARG A 37 3.81 -3.82 -10.65
CA ARG A 37 3.71 -5.19 -10.10
C ARG A 37 4.67 -5.43 -8.94
N VAL A 38 5.88 -4.87 -9.03
CA VAL A 38 6.91 -4.97 -7.97
C VAL A 38 6.42 -4.36 -6.65
N SER A 39 5.69 -3.24 -6.73
CA SER A 39 5.12 -2.58 -5.56
C SER A 39 4.00 -3.41 -4.95
N VAL A 40 3.11 -3.98 -5.78
CA VAL A 40 2.06 -4.92 -5.33
C VAL A 40 2.67 -6.10 -4.58
N GLN A 41 3.74 -6.71 -5.12
CA GLN A 41 4.45 -7.81 -4.46
C GLN A 41 5.08 -7.40 -3.14
N THR A 42 5.65 -6.20 -3.08
CA THR A 42 6.25 -5.66 -1.86
C THR A 42 5.19 -5.49 -0.76
N ILE A 43 4.00 -5.00 -1.12
CA ILE A 43 2.87 -4.85 -0.19
C ILE A 43 2.39 -6.21 0.32
N ILE A 44 2.18 -7.18 -0.57
CA ILE A 44 1.74 -8.53 -0.18
C ILE A 44 2.79 -9.21 0.69
N ARG A 45 4.08 -9.07 0.36
CA ARG A 45 5.17 -9.63 1.18
C ARG A 45 5.24 -8.97 2.56
N PHE A 46 4.98 -7.67 2.64
CA PHE A 46 4.89 -6.96 3.92
C PHE A 46 3.74 -7.52 4.77
N GLU A 47 2.56 -7.68 4.18
CA GLU A 47 1.39 -8.25 4.85
C GLU A 47 1.67 -9.65 5.39
N LYS A 48 2.23 -10.54 4.55
CA LYS A 48 2.59 -11.91 4.97
C LYS A 48 3.62 -11.98 6.09
N LYS A 49 4.46 -10.95 6.25
CA LYS A 49 5.53 -10.92 7.25
C LYS A 49 5.04 -10.35 8.58
N HIS A 50 4.09 -9.42 8.53
CA HIS A 50 3.73 -8.58 9.66
C HIS A 50 2.27 -8.76 10.11
N ASP A 51 1.45 -9.45 9.32
CA ASP A 51 0.01 -9.66 9.52
C ASP A 51 -0.78 -8.35 9.72
N HIS A 52 -0.25 -7.23 9.19
CA HIS A 52 -0.94 -5.95 9.19
C HIS A 52 -0.54 -5.02 8.04
N VAL A 53 -1.53 -4.32 7.51
CA VAL A 53 -1.36 -3.27 6.47
C VAL A 53 -0.88 -1.93 7.04
N ASN A 54 -0.99 -1.73 8.35
CA ASN A 54 -0.77 -0.43 8.95
C ASN A 54 0.71 -0.02 8.91
N LEU A 55 1.01 0.91 8.02
CA LEU A 55 2.34 1.49 7.91
C LEU A 55 2.60 2.43 9.08
N LYS A 56 3.85 2.46 9.58
CA LYS A 56 4.26 3.36 10.66
C LYS A 56 3.96 4.82 10.31
N PRO A 57 3.41 5.61 11.26
CA PRO A 57 3.20 7.04 11.06
C PRO A 57 4.55 7.74 10.83
N ARG A 58 4.59 8.63 9.85
CA ARG A 58 5.73 9.52 9.57
C ARG A 58 5.24 10.97 9.65
N PRO A 59 6.09 11.92 10.08
CA PRO A 59 5.75 13.34 10.01
C PRO A 59 5.34 13.71 8.57
N GLY A 60 4.18 14.36 8.41
CA GLY A 60 3.62 14.74 7.12
C GLY A 60 2.80 13.67 6.39
N ARG A 61 2.59 12.48 6.98
CA ARG A 61 1.65 11.48 6.42
C ARG A 61 0.25 11.65 7.04
N PRO A 62 -0.81 11.85 6.23
CA PRO A 62 -2.16 11.92 6.76
C PRO A 62 -2.50 10.60 7.48
N ARG A 63 -3.10 10.72 8.66
CA ARG A 63 -3.55 9.56 9.44
C ARG A 63 -4.75 8.93 8.73
N CYS A 64 -4.94 7.63 8.90
CA CYS A 64 -6.18 6.99 8.40
C CYS A 64 -7.46 7.54 9.05
N THR A 65 -7.35 8.21 10.20
CA THR A 65 -8.45 8.90 10.89
C THR A 65 -8.67 10.33 10.39
N ASP A 66 -7.77 10.84 9.54
CA ASP A 66 -7.90 12.14 8.92
C ASP A 66 -9.01 12.02 7.87
N LEU A 67 -10.16 12.64 8.14
CA LEU A 67 -11.31 12.64 7.25
C LEU A 67 -10.88 13.21 5.89
N ARG A 68 -10.91 12.36 4.86
CA ARG A 68 -10.83 12.83 3.48
C ARG A 68 -12.12 13.59 3.16
N HIS A 69 -11.99 14.89 2.93
CA HIS A 69 -12.97 15.62 2.15
C HIS A 69 -12.75 15.19 0.68
N ASP A 70 -13.60 14.29 0.20
CA ASP A 70 -13.74 13.96 -1.23
C ASP A 70 -14.58 15.04 -1.91
#